data_AF-A0A1L0AY52-F1
#
_entry.id   AF-A0A1L0AY52-F1
#
_cell.length_a   1.000
_cell.length_b   1.000
_cell.length_c   1.000
_cell.angle_alpha   90.00
_cell.angle_beta   90.00
_cell.angle_gamma   90.00
#
_symmetry.space_group_name_H-M   'P 1'
#
loop_
_entity.id
_entity.type
_entity.pdbx_description
1 polymer ?
#
loop_
_entity_poly.entity_id
_entity_poly.type
_entity_poly.pdbx_seq_one_letter_code
_entity_poly.pdbx_strand_id
1 'polypeptide(L)'
;MSFIDSINFEDVDSLEQGMIKIVENNSDDELQKLRKQIESKTSSQEWIVTVLLPLTTRKFFTDYDLSKVVYNIPYRVVEILAINYNSSQLLTLNQYSRKLISTITNIIETSNTNINVTMSMIDKLNTLCTSSNEDELVCRLQFHIIQEVILNTIKRLKVIDFDFNELFKLIITSYLKFFIRISKIVKDPLFLMRRAFLFTRDFLPPESLAEDEDVLENIRTLLPIFLFKAFEIIVTCKESSYLLKPEKLDQFKKIGEMYYQLALSFDVDFEKELKNLETDCQKFIDAYKENCKDKADDEIQEYLYHLSVIQDTKPDRIRVDYKTLLYLILTNANKEENLIEINLNVLLISLFKINAFYTANDYNNPIILNGVITAKLLSMNDNKSISDIPEKIITQILQQLSFGGNNGVALTKHILKLMPYEYQVWYCIDTIQECPLPEIRASFWKEVLDDVIKHNDKENWINICNVADIQVLKYTETKFDNDDEKLSERYVIESMLKFLKKFKALENFEKTLRELLELYEQIENDEDKEKKNNNDIKEK
;
A
#
# COMPACT_ATOMS: atom_id res chain seq x y z
N MET A 1 45.07 -9.80 36.33
CA MET A 1 44.82 -10.17 34.93
C MET A 1 43.39 -10.64 34.85
N SER A 2 42.61 -10.15 33.88
CA SER A 2 41.25 -10.64 33.67
C SER A 2 41.33 -12.05 33.08
N PHE A 3 40.36 -12.91 33.39
CA PHE A 3 40.34 -14.27 32.82
C PHE A 3 40.28 -14.24 31.30
N ILE A 4 39.67 -13.20 30.73
CA ILE A 4 39.56 -13.00 29.29
C ILE A 4 40.92 -12.84 28.60
N ASP A 5 41.90 -12.23 29.28
CA ASP A 5 43.23 -11.96 28.72
C ASP A 5 44.03 -13.25 28.51
N SER A 6 43.58 -14.36 29.11
CA SER A 6 44.22 -15.69 29.02
C SER A 6 43.57 -16.61 27.98
N ILE A 7 42.50 -16.18 27.31
CA ILE A 7 41.76 -16.99 26.34
C ILE A 7 42.39 -16.85 24.95
N ASN A 8 42.78 -17.96 24.33
CA ASN A 8 43.11 -18.00 22.92
C ASN A 8 41.84 -18.19 22.08
N PHE A 9 41.38 -17.13 21.42
CA PHE A 9 40.15 -17.15 20.61
C PHE A 9 40.27 -17.93 19.30
N GLU A 10 41.46 -18.41 18.92
CA GLU A 10 41.65 -19.29 17.75
C GLU A 10 41.62 -20.79 18.12
N ASP A 11 41.65 -21.10 19.41
CA ASP A 11 41.71 -22.47 19.92
C ASP A 11 40.40 -22.84 20.62
N VAL A 12 39.73 -23.89 20.12
CA VAL A 12 38.40 -24.28 20.58
C VAL A 12 38.42 -24.72 22.06
N ASP A 13 39.48 -25.43 22.49
CA ASP A 13 39.62 -25.92 23.86
C ASP A 13 39.86 -24.77 24.84
N SER A 14 40.72 -23.82 24.47
CA SER A 14 41.00 -22.61 25.25
C SER A 14 39.75 -21.74 25.40
N LEU A 15 38.98 -21.56 24.31
CA LEU A 15 37.76 -20.78 24.32
C LEU A 15 36.67 -21.42 25.19
N GLU A 16 36.45 -22.74 25.08
CA GLU A 16 35.52 -23.47 25.95
C GLU A 16 35.88 -23.29 27.43
N GLN A 17 37.12 -23.59 27.83
CA GLN A 17 37.54 -23.48 29.22
C GLN A 17 37.45 -22.04 29.76
N GLY A 18 37.74 -21.07 28.90
CA GLY A 18 37.60 -19.65 29.22
C GLY A 18 36.14 -19.23 29.42
N MET A 19 35.24 -19.67 28.54
CA MET A 19 33.80 -19.41 28.64
C MET A 19 33.22 -20.02 29.92
N ILE A 20 33.53 -21.28 30.22
CA ILE A 20 33.05 -21.96 31.45
C ILE A 20 33.48 -21.16 32.69
N LYS A 21 34.76 -20.84 32.82
CA LYS A 21 35.27 -20.09 33.99
C LYS A 21 34.63 -18.72 34.16
N ILE A 22 34.43 -17.98 33.08
CA ILE A 22 33.82 -16.64 33.14
C ILE A 22 32.33 -16.73 33.49
N VAL A 23 31.62 -17.73 32.97
CA VAL A 23 30.20 -17.98 33.28
C VAL A 23 30.03 -18.41 34.74
N GLU A 24 30.87 -19.33 35.24
CA GLU A 24 30.86 -19.77 36.64
C GLU A 24 31.19 -18.63 37.63
N ASN A 25 32.10 -17.73 37.25
CA ASN A 25 32.40 -16.54 38.05
C ASN A 25 31.27 -15.49 38.07
N ASN A 26 30.35 -15.54 37.08
CA ASN A 26 29.18 -14.66 36.95
C ASN A 26 29.47 -13.15 37.11
N SER A 27 30.64 -12.71 36.63
CA SER A 27 31.02 -11.29 36.60
C SER A 27 30.45 -10.62 35.35
N ASP A 28 29.52 -9.67 35.51
CA ASP A 28 28.88 -8.98 34.38
C ASP A 28 29.89 -8.23 33.48
N ASP A 29 30.96 -7.66 34.06
CA ASP A 29 32.02 -6.98 33.29
C ASP A 29 32.84 -7.97 32.43
N GLU A 30 33.19 -9.13 32.98
CA GLU A 30 33.93 -10.16 32.21
C GLU A 30 33.04 -10.82 31.16
N LEU A 31 31.76 -11.07 31.46
CA LEU A 31 30.78 -11.57 30.49
C LEU A 31 30.59 -10.59 29.33
N GLN A 32 30.50 -9.28 29.61
CA GLN A 32 30.37 -8.26 28.58
C GLN A 32 31.62 -8.16 27.70
N LYS A 33 32.82 -8.23 28.29
CA LYS A 33 34.08 -8.26 27.55
C LYS A 33 34.19 -9.50 26.67
N LEU A 34 33.83 -10.67 27.20
CA LEU A 34 33.83 -11.95 26.48
C LEU A 34 32.91 -11.90 25.28
N ARG A 35 31.67 -11.44 25.48
CA ARG A 35 30.70 -11.21 24.41
C ARG A 35 31.27 -10.31 23.31
N LYS A 36 31.82 -9.14 23.66
CA LYS A 36 32.39 -8.20 22.66
C LYS A 36 33.53 -8.81 21.86
N GLN A 37 34.39 -9.61 22.47
CA GLN A 37 35.49 -10.28 21.78
C GLN A 37 34.98 -11.33 20.79
N ILE A 38 34.08 -12.22 21.22
CA ILE A 38 33.44 -13.22 20.35
C ILE A 38 32.70 -12.52 19.20
N GLU A 39 31.91 -11.49 19.51
CA GLU A 39 31.23 -10.68 18.51
C GLU A 39 32.18 -10.08 17.48
N SER A 40 33.34 -9.56 17.88
CA SER A 40 34.32 -9.00 16.95
C SER A 40 34.88 -10.05 15.98
N LYS A 41 35.14 -11.26 16.49
CA LYS A 41 35.65 -12.40 15.70
C LYS A 41 34.64 -12.95 14.72
N THR A 42 33.34 -12.85 15.02
CA THR A 42 32.29 -13.31 14.11
C THR A 42 32.32 -12.63 12.75
N SER A 43 32.96 -11.48 12.59
CA SER A 43 33.16 -10.85 11.27
C SER A 43 33.92 -11.73 10.25
N SER A 44 34.65 -12.76 10.70
CA SER A 44 35.37 -13.71 9.85
C SER A 44 34.58 -14.99 9.60
N GLN A 45 34.27 -15.28 8.32
CA GLN A 45 33.62 -16.53 7.91
C GLN A 45 34.45 -17.76 8.25
N GLU A 46 35.78 -17.65 8.10
CA GLU A 46 36.71 -18.72 8.44
C GLU A 46 36.63 -19.04 9.92
N TRP A 47 36.71 -18.03 10.78
CA TRP A 47 36.64 -18.20 12.23
C TRP A 47 35.30 -18.82 12.68
N ILE A 48 34.18 -18.40 12.07
CA ILE A 48 32.88 -19.01 12.39
C ILE A 48 32.89 -20.51 12.06
N VAL A 49 33.52 -20.90 10.97
CA VAL A 49 33.52 -22.30 10.51
C VAL A 49 34.56 -23.17 11.22
N THR A 50 35.73 -22.64 11.54
CA THR A 50 36.84 -23.40 12.14
C THR A 50 36.82 -23.41 13.65
N VAL A 51 36.24 -22.37 14.29
CA VAL A 51 36.22 -22.22 15.75
C VAL A 51 34.79 -22.31 16.29
N LEU A 52 33.91 -21.40 15.87
CA LEU A 52 32.58 -21.28 16.48
C LEU A 52 31.69 -22.48 16.19
N LEU A 53 31.64 -22.98 14.94
CA LEU A 53 30.84 -24.15 14.59
C LEU A 53 31.25 -25.38 15.42
N PRO A 54 32.53 -25.81 15.46
CA PRO A 54 32.94 -26.88 16.35
C PRO A 54 32.58 -26.64 17.81
N LEU A 55 32.78 -25.41 18.31
CA LEU A 55 32.44 -25.04 19.68
C LEU A 55 30.96 -25.27 19.99
N THR A 56 30.06 -24.84 19.09
CA THR A 56 28.60 -24.98 19.23
C THR A 56 28.12 -26.44 19.17
N THR A 57 28.95 -27.38 18.70
CA THR A 57 28.62 -28.82 18.70
C THR A 57 29.08 -29.53 19.97
N ARG A 58 29.80 -28.86 20.87
CA ARG A 58 30.32 -29.47 22.09
C ARG A 58 29.26 -29.54 23.17
N LYS A 59 29.41 -30.53 24.05
CA LYS A 59 28.45 -30.81 25.13
C LYS A 59 28.26 -29.63 26.09
N PHE A 60 29.31 -28.85 26.37
CA PHE A 60 29.22 -27.71 27.28
C PHE A 60 28.23 -26.62 26.81
N PHE A 61 28.01 -26.50 25.49
CA PHE A 61 27.01 -25.57 24.94
C PHE A 61 25.59 -25.94 25.36
N THR A 62 25.36 -27.22 25.71
CA THR A 62 24.12 -27.75 26.28
C THR A 62 24.12 -27.76 27.80
N ASP A 63 25.27 -27.98 28.43
CA ASP A 63 25.37 -28.10 29.87
C ASP A 63 25.36 -26.73 30.61
N TYR A 64 25.63 -25.60 29.92
CA TYR A 64 25.72 -24.25 30.51
C TYR A 64 24.76 -23.22 29.86
N ASP A 65 24.26 -22.26 30.64
CA ASP A 65 23.56 -21.07 30.10
C ASP A 65 24.56 -20.06 29.54
N LEU A 66 24.71 -20.06 28.21
CA LEU A 66 25.59 -19.14 27.49
C LEU A 66 24.86 -17.92 26.92
N SER A 67 23.58 -17.71 27.26
CA SER A 67 22.71 -16.72 26.60
C SER A 67 23.29 -15.31 26.61
N LYS A 68 23.83 -14.84 27.75
CA LYS A 68 24.46 -13.53 27.88
C LYS A 68 25.71 -13.35 27.01
N VAL A 69 26.36 -14.45 26.62
CA VAL A 69 27.60 -14.45 25.84
C VAL A 69 27.31 -14.54 24.33
N VAL A 70 26.37 -15.41 23.94
CA VAL A 70 26.07 -15.67 22.51
C VAL A 70 24.90 -14.87 21.96
N TYR A 71 24.25 -14.02 22.78
CA TYR A 71 23.06 -13.23 22.45
C TYR A 71 23.01 -12.68 21.01
N ASN A 72 24.02 -11.90 20.61
CA ASN A 72 24.06 -11.22 19.30
C ASN A 72 24.61 -12.08 18.15
N ILE A 73 25.14 -13.27 18.46
CA ILE A 73 25.94 -14.06 17.51
C ILE A 73 25.11 -14.54 16.33
N PRO A 74 23.91 -15.15 16.52
CA PRO A 74 23.09 -15.61 15.40
C PRO A 74 22.85 -14.53 14.36
N TYR A 75 22.47 -13.33 14.81
CA TYR A 75 22.22 -12.22 13.91
C TYR A 75 23.47 -11.75 13.14
N ARG A 76 24.64 -11.63 13.79
CA ARG A 76 25.88 -11.24 13.09
C ARG A 76 26.24 -12.22 11.99
N VAL A 77 26.00 -13.51 12.22
CA VAL A 77 26.19 -14.55 11.18
C VAL A 77 25.21 -14.35 10.02
N VAL A 78 23.96 -13.92 10.28
CA VAL A 78 22.99 -13.55 9.24
C VAL A 78 23.44 -12.34 8.42
N GLU A 79 23.98 -11.28 9.04
CA GLU A 79 24.52 -10.12 8.32
C GLU A 79 25.63 -10.55 7.36
N ILE A 80 26.54 -11.40 7.82
CA ILE A 80 27.67 -11.88 7.03
C ILE A 80 27.20 -12.77 5.88
N LEU A 81 26.22 -13.64 6.13
CA LEU A 81 25.58 -14.43 5.08
C LEU A 81 24.96 -13.53 4.01
N ALA A 82 24.25 -12.48 4.41
CA ALA A 82 23.57 -11.60 3.48
C ALA A 82 24.52 -10.70 2.68
N ILE A 83 25.57 -10.15 3.32
CA ILE A 83 26.57 -9.29 2.65
C ILE A 83 27.39 -10.10 1.64
N ASN A 84 27.86 -11.28 2.01
CA ASN A 84 28.81 -12.04 1.20
C ASN A 84 28.14 -12.95 0.15
N TYR A 85 26.85 -13.26 0.31
CA TYR A 85 26.13 -14.14 -0.60
C TYR A 85 24.84 -13.51 -1.09
N ASN A 86 24.95 -12.33 -1.72
CA ASN A 86 23.78 -11.63 -2.21
C ASN A 86 22.96 -12.49 -3.20
N SER A 87 23.49 -13.37 -4.05
CA SER A 87 22.63 -14.20 -4.92
C SER A 87 22.19 -15.54 -4.32
N SER A 88 20.96 -15.98 -4.64
CA SER A 88 20.45 -17.31 -4.28
C SER A 88 21.30 -18.45 -4.84
N GLN A 89 21.92 -18.25 -6.01
CA GLN A 89 22.87 -19.19 -6.62
C GLN A 89 24.17 -19.30 -5.79
N LEU A 90 24.69 -18.16 -5.28
CA LEU A 90 25.88 -18.13 -4.42
C LEU A 90 25.62 -18.80 -3.06
N LEU A 91 24.42 -18.66 -2.49
CA LEU A 91 24.03 -19.36 -1.26
C LEU A 91 24.05 -20.89 -1.42
N THR A 92 23.55 -21.42 -2.54
CA THR A 92 23.49 -22.88 -2.78
C THR A 92 24.83 -23.50 -3.20
N LEU A 93 25.74 -22.73 -3.79
CA LEU A 93 27.02 -23.22 -4.31
C LEU A 93 28.20 -23.04 -3.33
N ASN A 94 28.04 -22.26 -2.25
CA ASN A 94 29.13 -21.95 -1.34
C ASN A 94 29.32 -22.98 -0.20
N GLN A 95 30.58 -23.35 0.07
CA GLN A 95 30.96 -24.28 1.14
C GLN A 95 30.72 -23.77 2.57
N TYR A 96 30.59 -22.45 2.76
CA TYR A 96 30.44 -21.82 4.08
C TYR A 96 28.99 -21.56 4.47
N SER A 97 28.06 -21.37 3.51
CA SER A 97 26.67 -20.99 3.80
C SER A 97 25.96 -22.02 4.69
N ARG A 98 26.04 -23.31 4.35
CA ARG A 98 25.49 -24.39 5.17
C ARG A 98 26.10 -24.45 6.57
N LYS A 99 27.41 -24.20 6.67
CA LYS A 99 28.14 -24.23 7.95
C LYS A 99 27.73 -23.06 8.84
N LEU A 100 27.60 -21.85 8.28
CA LEU A 100 27.11 -20.65 8.96
C LEU A 100 25.65 -20.83 9.44
N ILE A 101 24.77 -21.37 8.59
CA ILE A 101 23.38 -21.72 8.97
C ILE A 101 23.39 -22.79 10.08
N SER A 102 24.27 -23.79 10.00
CA SER A 102 24.43 -24.81 11.04
C SER A 102 24.91 -24.19 12.36
N THR A 103 25.82 -23.21 12.34
CA THR A 103 26.25 -22.49 13.55
C THR A 103 25.08 -21.76 14.21
N ILE A 104 24.29 -21.01 13.42
CA ILE A 104 23.08 -20.32 13.91
C ILE A 104 22.14 -21.35 14.53
N THR A 105 21.89 -22.45 13.80
CA THR A 105 21.00 -23.53 14.22
C THR A 105 21.48 -24.18 15.50
N ASN A 106 22.77 -24.50 15.64
CA ASN A 106 23.33 -25.08 16.87
C ASN A 106 23.20 -24.12 18.05
N ILE A 107 23.56 -22.84 17.89
CA ILE A 107 23.43 -21.85 18.98
C ILE A 107 21.99 -21.76 19.48
N ILE A 108 21.02 -21.90 18.58
CA ILE A 108 19.60 -21.95 18.89
C ILE A 108 19.21 -23.32 19.49
N GLU A 109 19.71 -24.43 18.97
CA GLU A 109 19.28 -25.79 19.33
C GLU A 109 19.90 -26.32 20.64
N THR A 110 21.15 -26.00 20.91
CA THR A 110 21.89 -26.59 22.04
C THR A 110 21.69 -25.83 23.34
N SER A 111 20.89 -24.78 23.33
CA SER A 111 20.88 -23.71 24.32
C SER A 111 19.67 -23.81 25.26
N ASN A 112 19.85 -23.70 26.59
CA ASN A 112 18.76 -23.26 27.50
C ASN A 112 18.39 -21.75 27.30
N THR A 113 18.66 -21.21 26.12
CA THR A 113 18.89 -19.79 25.79
C THR A 113 17.85 -19.25 24.79
N ASN A 114 16.85 -20.07 24.47
CA ASN A 114 15.92 -19.86 23.36
C ASN A 114 15.22 -18.49 23.42
N ILE A 115 14.80 -18.04 24.60
CA ILE A 115 14.11 -16.76 24.77
C ILE A 115 15.05 -15.57 24.52
N ASN A 116 16.25 -15.58 25.11
CA ASN A 116 17.21 -14.48 24.99
C ASN A 116 17.72 -14.33 23.56
N VAL A 117 17.99 -15.44 22.87
CA VAL A 117 18.37 -15.42 21.45
C VAL A 117 17.20 -14.93 20.58
N THR A 118 15.97 -15.37 20.85
CA THR A 118 14.77 -14.85 20.17
C THR A 118 14.63 -13.34 20.35
N MET A 119 14.78 -12.86 21.58
CA MET A 119 14.72 -11.43 21.90
C MET A 119 15.83 -10.65 21.20
N SER A 120 17.05 -11.18 21.10
CA SER A 120 18.12 -10.55 20.32
C SER A 120 17.77 -10.39 18.85
N MET A 121 17.15 -11.42 18.25
CA MET A 121 16.73 -11.38 16.86
C MET A 121 15.59 -10.37 16.65
N ILE A 122 14.65 -10.27 17.60
CA ILE A 122 13.54 -9.28 17.61
C ILE A 122 14.06 -7.85 17.80
N ASP A 123 14.94 -7.61 18.76
CA ASP A 123 15.58 -6.31 19.01
C ASP A 123 16.31 -5.83 17.76
N LYS A 124 16.97 -6.76 17.09
CA LYS A 124 17.68 -6.45 15.87
C LYS A 124 16.77 -6.26 14.68
N LEU A 125 15.68 -7.01 14.54
CA LEU A 125 14.61 -6.70 13.60
C LEU A 125 14.15 -5.25 13.79
N ASN A 126 13.91 -4.81 15.03
CA ASN A 126 13.49 -3.44 15.33
C ASN A 126 14.54 -2.38 14.95
N THR A 127 15.83 -2.70 15.03
CA THR A 127 16.94 -1.76 14.80
C THR A 127 17.66 -1.91 13.45
N LEU A 128 17.21 -2.85 12.60
CA LEU A 128 17.79 -3.03 11.26
C LEU A 128 17.62 -1.75 10.44
N CYS A 129 18.71 -1.00 10.27
CA CYS A 129 18.75 0.15 9.38
C CYS A 129 18.94 -0.36 7.96
N THR A 130 17.84 -0.47 7.23
CA THR A 130 17.89 -0.72 5.80
C THR A 130 18.24 0.61 5.11
N SER A 131 19.51 0.82 4.76
CA SER A 131 19.92 2.09 4.14
C SER A 131 19.34 2.20 2.73
N SER A 132 19.10 3.41 2.22
CA SER A 132 18.62 3.61 0.84
C SER A 132 19.58 3.07 -0.24
N ASN A 133 20.82 2.79 0.14
CA ASN A 133 21.89 2.29 -0.74
C ASN A 133 22.12 0.78 -0.56
N GLU A 134 21.35 0.11 0.30
CA GLU A 134 21.50 -1.32 0.53
C GLU A 134 20.96 -2.09 -0.68
N ASP A 135 21.70 -3.10 -1.13
CA ASP A 135 21.30 -3.95 -2.25
C ASP A 135 19.96 -4.62 -1.91
N GLU A 136 18.96 -4.41 -2.76
CA GLU A 136 17.61 -5.00 -2.61
C GLU A 136 17.69 -6.51 -2.37
N LEU A 137 18.66 -7.17 -3.00
CA LEU A 137 18.88 -8.59 -2.90
C LEU A 137 19.39 -8.99 -1.50
N VAL A 138 20.24 -8.17 -0.88
CA VAL A 138 20.70 -8.34 0.51
C VAL A 138 19.51 -8.21 1.47
N CYS A 139 18.66 -7.20 1.27
CA CYS A 139 17.43 -7.04 2.06
C CYS A 139 16.49 -8.25 1.94
N ARG A 140 16.29 -8.79 0.72
CA ARG A 140 15.49 -10.00 0.49
C ARG A 140 16.05 -11.21 1.24
N LEU A 141 17.37 -11.36 1.28
CA LEU A 141 18.03 -12.47 1.98
C LEU A 141 17.98 -12.34 3.49
N GLN A 142 18.27 -11.16 4.05
CA GLN A 142 18.11 -10.89 5.47
C GLN A 142 16.66 -11.19 5.91
N PHE A 143 15.67 -10.70 5.15
CA PHE A 143 14.27 -10.98 5.44
C PHE A 143 13.98 -12.48 5.48
N HIS A 144 14.44 -13.22 4.46
CA HIS A 144 14.23 -14.66 4.40
C HIS A 144 14.89 -15.38 5.57
N ILE A 145 16.18 -15.15 5.83
CA ILE A 145 16.93 -15.87 6.86
C ILE A 145 16.35 -15.56 8.24
N ILE A 146 16.03 -14.28 8.53
CA ILE A 146 15.46 -13.90 9.83
C ILE A 146 14.09 -14.54 10.01
N GLN A 147 13.25 -14.57 8.97
CA GLN A 147 11.97 -15.28 8.99
C GLN A 147 12.13 -16.76 9.35
N GLU A 148 12.99 -17.49 8.65
CA GLU A 148 13.21 -18.92 8.92
C GLU A 148 13.77 -19.15 10.33
N VAL A 149 14.74 -18.33 10.75
CA VAL A 149 15.42 -18.48 12.04
C VAL A 149 14.45 -18.22 13.19
N ILE A 150 13.70 -17.12 13.16
CA ILE A 150 12.77 -16.78 14.25
C ILE A 150 11.62 -17.78 14.32
N LEU A 151 10.98 -18.15 13.20
CA LEU A 151 9.87 -19.12 13.21
C LEU A 151 10.31 -20.48 13.76
N ASN A 152 11.47 -20.98 13.35
CA ASN A 152 12.02 -22.22 13.87
C ASN A 152 12.40 -22.13 15.35
N THR A 153 12.84 -20.96 15.81
CA THR A 153 13.20 -20.74 17.22
C THR A 153 11.95 -20.74 18.10
N ILE A 154 10.88 -20.04 17.67
CA ILE A 154 9.61 -19.94 18.41
C ILE A 154 8.99 -21.32 18.64
N LYS A 155 8.94 -22.16 17.60
CA LYS A 155 8.39 -23.52 17.68
C LYS A 155 9.07 -24.38 18.77
N ARG A 156 10.31 -24.07 19.13
CA ARG A 156 11.17 -24.86 20.03
C ARG A 156 11.30 -24.25 21.43
N LEU A 157 10.65 -23.13 21.68
CA LEU A 157 10.66 -22.49 22.99
C LEU A 157 9.96 -23.39 24.04
N LYS A 158 10.41 -23.36 25.29
CA LYS A 158 9.72 -24.03 26.41
C LYS A 158 8.91 -23.02 27.19
N VAL A 159 7.64 -23.33 27.45
CA VAL A 159 6.66 -22.40 28.08
C VAL A 159 7.06 -21.91 29.46
N ILE A 160 7.89 -22.69 30.17
CA ILE A 160 8.34 -22.36 31.52
C ILE A 160 9.14 -21.04 31.55
N ASP A 161 9.68 -20.61 30.41
CA ASP A 161 10.66 -19.53 30.34
C ASP A 161 10.06 -18.15 30.00
N PHE A 162 8.76 -18.03 29.65
CA PHE A 162 8.16 -16.75 29.20
C PHE A 162 6.62 -16.78 29.04
N ASP A 163 6.01 -15.59 29.00
CA ASP A 163 4.63 -15.41 28.54
C ASP A 163 4.56 -15.40 27.01
N PHE A 164 3.98 -16.46 26.44
CA PHE A 164 3.86 -16.61 24.98
C PHE A 164 3.02 -15.53 24.33
N ASN A 165 1.94 -15.05 24.98
CA ASN A 165 1.05 -14.07 24.38
C ASN A 165 1.74 -12.72 24.21
N GLU A 166 2.51 -12.30 25.21
CA GLU A 166 3.32 -11.07 25.13
C GLU A 166 4.46 -11.21 24.12
N LEU A 167 5.17 -12.35 24.11
CA LEU A 167 6.21 -12.61 23.11
C LEU A 167 5.63 -12.60 21.68
N PHE A 168 4.47 -13.23 21.48
CA PHE A 168 3.83 -13.31 20.19
C PHE A 168 3.39 -11.94 19.67
N LYS A 169 2.77 -11.10 20.52
CA LYS A 169 2.47 -9.69 20.19
C LYS A 169 3.73 -8.93 19.78
N LEU A 170 4.83 -9.13 20.50
CA LEU A 170 6.11 -8.49 20.21
C LEU A 170 6.65 -8.93 18.84
N ILE A 171 6.68 -10.24 18.57
CA ILE A 171 7.11 -10.80 17.27
C ILE A 171 6.30 -10.18 16.14
N ILE A 172 4.96 -10.23 16.21
CA ILE A 172 4.09 -9.71 15.16
C ILE A 172 4.32 -8.22 14.92
N THR A 173 4.43 -7.45 15.99
CA THR A 173 4.67 -6.00 15.90
C THR A 173 6.02 -5.69 15.27
N SER A 174 7.07 -6.42 15.66
CA SER A 174 8.42 -6.27 15.13
C SER A 174 8.52 -6.67 13.66
N TYR A 175 7.88 -7.78 13.28
CA TYR A 175 7.78 -8.18 11.87
C TYR A 175 7.07 -7.14 11.04
N LEU A 176 5.96 -6.58 11.51
CA LEU A 176 5.23 -5.55 10.78
C LEU A 176 6.08 -4.28 10.60
N LYS A 177 6.76 -3.81 11.66
CA LYS A 177 7.68 -2.66 11.58
C LYS A 177 8.83 -2.91 10.61
N PHE A 178 9.38 -4.12 10.61
CA PHE A 178 10.43 -4.49 9.68
C PHE A 178 9.91 -4.56 8.23
N PHE A 179 8.74 -5.17 8.03
CA PHE A 179 8.07 -5.28 6.74
C PHE A 179 7.78 -3.92 6.11
N ILE A 180 7.29 -2.95 6.90
CA ILE A 180 7.06 -1.55 6.47
C ILE A 180 8.36 -0.89 5.99
N ARG A 181 9.50 -1.17 6.62
CA ARG A 181 10.79 -0.59 6.19
C ARG A 181 11.28 -1.25 4.92
N ILE A 182 11.24 -2.59 4.88
CA ILE A 182 11.68 -3.37 3.72
C ILE A 182 10.85 -3.07 2.47
N SER A 183 9.54 -2.83 2.61
CA SER A 183 8.66 -2.50 1.49
C SER A 183 9.01 -1.17 0.80
N LYS A 184 9.80 -0.30 1.44
CA LYS A 184 10.31 0.94 0.83
C LYS A 184 11.53 0.71 -0.05
N ILE A 185 12.22 -0.42 0.11
CA ILE A 185 13.48 -0.74 -0.59
C ILE A 185 13.28 -1.86 -1.60
N VAL A 186 12.58 -2.93 -1.19
CA VAL A 186 12.26 -4.05 -2.07
C VAL A 186 11.17 -3.64 -3.04
N LYS A 187 11.52 -3.62 -4.33
CA LYS A 187 10.67 -3.16 -5.43
C LYS A 187 9.78 -4.24 -5.99
N ASP A 188 10.02 -5.51 -5.65
CA ASP A 188 9.21 -6.65 -6.11
C ASP A 188 8.06 -6.93 -5.13
N PRO A 189 6.83 -6.45 -5.42
CA PRO A 189 5.68 -6.68 -4.54
C PRO A 189 5.31 -8.16 -4.41
N LEU A 190 5.55 -8.99 -5.43
CA LEU A 190 5.22 -10.43 -5.37
C LEU A 190 6.11 -11.17 -4.37
N PHE A 191 7.39 -10.80 -4.29
CA PHE A 191 8.28 -11.32 -3.27
C PHE A 191 7.74 -11.02 -1.87
N LEU A 192 7.37 -9.76 -1.61
CA LEU A 192 6.85 -9.33 -0.32
C LEU A 192 5.54 -10.05 0.05
N MET A 193 4.62 -10.23 -0.90
CA MET A 193 3.36 -10.95 -0.66
C MET A 193 3.62 -12.41 -0.28
N ARG A 194 4.50 -13.10 -1.01
CA ARG A 194 4.83 -14.50 -0.68
C ARG A 194 5.42 -14.62 0.72
N ARG A 195 6.23 -13.65 1.13
CA ARG A 195 6.90 -13.69 2.43
C ARG A 195 5.96 -13.43 3.59
N ALA A 196 5.08 -12.44 3.48
CA ALA A 196 4.03 -12.20 4.47
C ALA A 196 3.07 -13.41 4.60
N PHE A 197 2.70 -14.03 3.48
CA PHE A 197 1.94 -15.28 3.48
C PHE A 197 2.66 -16.41 4.20
N LEU A 198 3.92 -16.69 3.83
CA LEU A 198 4.71 -17.77 4.43
C LEU A 198 4.84 -17.60 5.94
N PHE A 199 5.07 -16.37 6.41
CA PHE A 199 5.20 -16.10 7.84
C PHE A 199 3.91 -16.47 8.58
N THR A 200 2.78 -16.06 8.04
CA THR A 200 1.47 -16.29 8.65
C THR A 200 1.08 -17.78 8.60
N ARG A 201 1.35 -18.46 7.48
CA ARG A 201 1.05 -19.89 7.29
C ARG A 201 1.92 -20.79 8.17
N ASP A 202 3.22 -20.49 8.26
CA ASP A 202 4.21 -21.36 8.91
C ASP A 202 4.43 -21.02 10.38
N PHE A 203 3.72 -20.02 10.91
CA PHE A 203 3.76 -19.73 12.33
C PHE A 203 3.15 -20.89 13.12
N LEU A 204 3.95 -21.46 14.02
CA LEU A 204 3.54 -22.56 14.89
C LEU A 204 3.85 -22.19 16.34
N PRO A 205 2.90 -22.33 17.27
CA PRO A 205 3.19 -22.17 18.69
C PRO A 205 4.16 -23.27 19.17
N PRO A 206 4.83 -23.05 20.32
CA PRO A 206 5.59 -24.09 21.00
C PRO A 206 4.75 -25.36 21.24
N GLU A 207 5.38 -26.54 21.19
CA GLU A 207 4.67 -27.84 21.33
C GLU A 207 3.83 -27.94 22.61
N SER A 208 4.27 -27.34 23.71
CA SER A 208 3.53 -27.36 24.98
C SER A 208 2.29 -26.45 25.01
N LEU A 209 2.11 -25.59 24.00
CA LEU A 209 0.95 -24.69 23.86
C LEU A 209 0.11 -25.01 22.63
N ALA A 210 0.44 -26.07 21.88
CA ALA A 210 -0.24 -26.38 20.62
C ALA A 210 -1.74 -26.68 20.78
N GLU A 211 -2.18 -27.02 22.00
CA GLU A 211 -3.56 -27.35 22.35
C GLU A 211 -4.19 -26.34 23.34
N ASP A 212 -3.49 -25.26 23.68
CA ASP A 212 -4.00 -24.24 24.60
C ASP A 212 -4.95 -23.28 23.84
N GLU A 213 -6.24 -23.33 24.14
CA GLU A 213 -7.26 -22.52 23.45
C GLU A 213 -7.04 -21.01 23.59
N ASP A 214 -6.54 -20.51 24.73
CA ASP A 214 -6.28 -19.07 24.89
C ASP A 214 -5.14 -18.61 23.97
N VAL A 215 -4.14 -19.48 23.77
CA VAL A 215 -3.04 -19.27 22.84
C VAL A 215 -3.51 -19.33 21.39
N LEU A 216 -4.30 -20.35 21.05
CA LEU A 216 -4.87 -20.51 19.72
C LEU A 216 -5.77 -19.33 19.34
N GLU A 217 -6.57 -18.82 20.28
CA GLU A 217 -7.42 -17.64 20.05
C GLU A 217 -6.60 -16.37 19.77
N ASN A 218 -5.48 -16.18 20.50
CA ASN A 218 -4.57 -15.06 20.21
C ASN A 218 -3.92 -15.19 18.82
N ILE A 219 -3.58 -16.41 18.39
CA ILE A 219 -3.07 -16.69 17.04
C ILE A 219 -4.13 -16.38 15.99
N ARG A 220 -5.36 -16.90 16.16
CA ARG A 220 -6.54 -16.62 15.33
C ARG A 220 -6.84 -15.12 15.25
N THR A 221 -6.46 -14.35 16.26
CA THR A 221 -6.64 -12.89 16.26
C THR A 221 -5.50 -12.13 15.59
N LEU A 222 -4.24 -12.37 15.97
CA LEU A 222 -3.11 -11.50 15.58
C LEU A 222 -2.50 -11.85 14.22
N LEU A 223 -2.48 -13.13 13.82
CA LEU A 223 -1.93 -13.53 12.52
C LEU A 223 -2.74 -12.98 11.34
N PRO A 224 -4.09 -13.04 11.33
CA PRO A 224 -4.86 -12.39 10.27
C PRO A 224 -4.62 -10.88 10.22
N ILE A 225 -4.53 -10.21 11.38
CA ILE A 225 -4.23 -8.76 11.43
C ILE A 225 -2.89 -8.47 10.78
N PHE A 226 -1.85 -9.25 11.07
CA PHE A 226 -0.55 -9.11 10.43
C PHE A 226 -0.64 -9.32 8.92
N LEU A 227 -1.22 -10.45 8.49
CA LEU A 227 -1.36 -10.83 7.09
C LEU A 227 -2.01 -9.71 6.28
N PHE A 228 -3.09 -9.14 6.80
CA PHE A 228 -3.88 -8.14 6.09
C PHE A 228 -3.21 -6.77 6.09
N LYS A 229 -2.54 -6.38 7.18
CA LYS A 229 -1.73 -5.15 7.19
C LYS A 229 -0.54 -5.24 6.25
N ALA A 230 0.15 -6.39 6.23
CA ALA A 230 1.25 -6.62 5.30
C ALA A 230 0.77 -6.52 3.86
N PHE A 231 -0.40 -7.09 3.55
CA PHE A 231 -1.01 -6.99 2.23
C PHE A 231 -1.29 -5.54 1.82
N GLU A 232 -1.96 -4.77 2.69
CA GLU A 232 -2.23 -3.33 2.50
C GLU A 232 -0.95 -2.55 2.13
N ILE A 233 0.12 -2.74 2.90
CA ILE A 233 1.41 -2.07 2.68
C ILE A 233 1.96 -2.35 1.27
N ILE A 234 1.76 -3.55 0.73
CA ILE A 234 2.30 -3.94 -0.58
C ILE A 234 1.45 -3.37 -1.71
N VAL A 235 0.13 -3.45 -1.61
CA VAL A 235 -0.77 -2.98 -2.68
C VAL A 235 -0.82 -1.45 -2.75
N THR A 236 -0.44 -0.80 -1.65
CA THR A 236 -0.18 0.64 -1.57
C THR A 236 1.31 0.92 -1.63
N CYS A 237 2.15 0.13 -2.33
CA CYS A 237 3.56 0.48 -2.55
C CYS A 237 3.78 1.19 -3.90
N LYS A 238 4.86 1.98 -4.05
CA LYS A 238 5.14 2.74 -5.29
C LYS A 238 5.26 1.83 -6.52
N GLU A 239 5.81 0.64 -6.33
CA GLU A 239 6.03 -0.36 -7.39
C GLU A 239 4.83 -1.32 -7.54
N SER A 240 3.70 -1.03 -6.87
CA SER A 240 2.49 -1.85 -6.91
C SER A 240 1.93 -2.02 -8.33
N SER A 241 2.14 -1.02 -9.21
CA SER A 241 1.78 -1.13 -10.64
C SER A 241 2.37 -2.36 -11.34
N TYR A 242 3.47 -2.91 -10.83
CA TYR A 242 4.05 -4.16 -11.32
C TYR A 242 3.09 -5.35 -11.22
N LEU A 243 2.19 -5.36 -10.23
CA LEU A 243 1.17 -6.40 -10.06
C LEU A 243 0.07 -6.33 -11.12
N LEU A 244 -0.12 -5.16 -11.76
CA LEU A 244 -1.12 -4.95 -12.81
C LEU A 244 -0.61 -5.33 -14.20
N LYS A 245 0.68 -5.66 -14.34
CA LYS A 245 1.24 -6.09 -15.62
C LYS A 245 0.57 -7.38 -16.07
N PRO A 246 0.17 -7.51 -17.35
CA PRO A 246 -0.53 -8.69 -17.85
C PRO A 246 0.15 -10.02 -17.50
N GLU A 247 1.48 -10.08 -17.57
CA GLU A 247 2.28 -11.26 -17.25
C GLU A 247 2.32 -11.62 -15.75
N LYS A 248 1.85 -10.73 -14.86
CA LYS A 248 1.84 -10.91 -13.40
C LYS A 248 0.45 -11.10 -12.81
N LEU A 249 -0.61 -10.75 -13.55
CA LEU A 249 -2.00 -10.82 -13.08
C LEU A 249 -2.37 -12.22 -12.55
N ASP A 250 -1.98 -13.29 -13.25
CA ASP A 250 -2.28 -14.65 -12.80
C ASP A 250 -1.57 -15.02 -11.48
N GLN A 251 -0.32 -14.55 -11.31
CA GLN A 251 0.42 -14.77 -10.07
C GLN A 251 -0.19 -13.98 -8.91
N PHE A 252 -0.61 -12.74 -9.17
CA PHE A 252 -1.28 -11.90 -8.18
C PHE A 252 -2.61 -12.52 -7.74
N LYS A 253 -3.45 -12.97 -8.67
CA LYS A 253 -4.71 -13.67 -8.37
C LYS A 253 -4.49 -14.93 -7.54
N LYS A 254 -3.52 -15.76 -7.92
CA LYS A 254 -3.18 -16.97 -7.18
C LYS A 254 -2.75 -16.67 -5.74
N ILE A 255 -1.91 -15.65 -5.53
CA ILE A 255 -1.50 -15.29 -4.16
C ILE A 255 -2.68 -14.71 -3.38
N GLY A 256 -3.53 -13.89 -4.02
CA GLY A 256 -4.78 -13.42 -3.41
C GLY A 256 -5.64 -14.59 -2.92
N GLU A 257 -5.92 -15.57 -3.77
CA GLU A 257 -6.67 -16.77 -3.38
C GLU A 257 -6.04 -17.49 -2.17
N MET A 258 -4.71 -17.64 -2.14
CA MET A 258 -4.00 -18.23 -1.00
C MET A 258 -4.19 -17.43 0.30
N TYR A 259 -4.20 -16.10 0.23
CA TYR A 259 -4.50 -15.23 1.39
C TYR A 259 -5.93 -15.44 1.91
N TYR A 260 -6.90 -15.58 0.99
CA TYR A 260 -8.29 -15.86 1.36
C TYR A 260 -8.45 -17.20 2.07
N GLN A 261 -7.88 -18.26 1.50
CA GLN A 261 -7.95 -19.59 2.09
C GLN A 261 -7.26 -19.64 3.46
N LEU A 262 -6.12 -18.96 3.61
CA LEU A 262 -5.44 -18.87 4.89
C LEU A 262 -6.25 -18.10 5.93
N ALA A 263 -6.91 -17.01 5.55
CA ALA A 263 -7.80 -16.29 6.45
C ALA A 263 -9.00 -17.13 6.91
N LEU A 264 -9.61 -17.91 6.00
CA LEU A 264 -10.67 -18.86 6.36
C LEU A 264 -10.19 -19.90 7.39
N SER A 265 -8.93 -20.34 7.31
CA SER A 265 -8.37 -21.29 8.27
C SER A 265 -8.17 -20.72 9.69
N PHE A 266 -8.24 -19.40 9.85
CA PHE A 266 -8.21 -18.72 11.16
C PHE A 266 -9.62 -18.39 11.69
N ASP A 267 -10.66 -19.04 11.15
CA ASP A 267 -12.06 -18.81 11.52
C ASP A 267 -12.51 -17.35 11.33
N VAL A 268 -11.89 -16.64 10.38
CA VAL A 268 -12.30 -15.28 10.02
C VAL A 268 -13.67 -15.35 9.35
N ASP A 269 -14.70 -14.95 10.09
CA ASP A 269 -16.06 -14.79 9.58
C ASP A 269 -16.13 -13.56 8.68
N PHE A 270 -15.92 -13.78 7.38
CA PHE A 270 -15.95 -12.73 6.36
C PHE A 270 -17.32 -12.04 6.23
N GLU A 271 -18.43 -12.73 6.52
CA GLU A 271 -19.76 -12.11 6.47
C GLU A 271 -19.95 -11.14 7.64
N LYS A 272 -19.53 -11.54 8.84
CA LYS A 272 -19.53 -10.66 10.02
C LYS A 272 -18.59 -9.48 9.82
N GLU A 273 -17.41 -9.70 9.25
CA GLU A 273 -16.49 -8.62 8.93
C GLU A 273 -17.12 -7.66 7.92
N LEU A 274 -17.72 -8.13 6.83
CA LEU A 274 -18.45 -7.25 5.88
C LEU A 274 -19.52 -6.40 6.58
N LYS A 275 -20.34 -7.00 7.45
CA LYS A 275 -21.36 -6.27 8.23
C LYS A 275 -20.75 -5.21 9.16
N ASN A 276 -19.60 -5.50 9.76
CA ASN A 276 -18.87 -4.51 10.57
C ASN A 276 -18.42 -3.33 9.69
N LEU A 277 -18.00 -3.59 8.46
CA LEU A 277 -17.58 -2.55 7.51
C LEU A 277 -18.73 -1.67 7.06
N GLU A 278 -19.89 -2.26 6.77
CA GLU A 278 -21.10 -1.50 6.49
C GLU A 278 -21.48 -0.61 7.69
N THR A 279 -21.37 -1.15 8.90
CA THR A 279 -21.64 -0.40 10.14
C THR A 279 -20.64 0.76 10.33
N ASP A 280 -19.36 0.54 10.07
CA ASP A 280 -18.33 1.57 10.19
C ASP A 280 -18.43 2.64 9.09
N CYS A 281 -18.88 2.26 7.89
CA CYS A 281 -19.25 3.21 6.85
C CYS A 281 -20.44 4.07 7.28
N GLN A 282 -21.47 3.48 7.89
CA GLN A 282 -22.60 4.23 8.41
C GLN A 282 -22.19 5.21 9.51
N LYS A 283 -21.37 4.78 10.48
CA LYS A 283 -20.83 5.68 11.51
C LYS A 283 -20.05 6.85 10.91
N PHE A 284 -19.28 6.60 9.86
CA PHE A 284 -18.55 7.64 9.14
C PHE A 284 -19.51 8.65 8.48
N ILE A 285 -20.56 8.17 7.81
CA ILE A 285 -21.60 9.02 7.21
C ILE A 285 -22.30 9.86 8.29
N ASP A 286 -22.69 9.25 9.40
CA ASP A 286 -23.41 9.93 10.47
C ASP A 286 -22.54 11.00 11.14
N ALA A 287 -21.26 10.68 11.40
CA ALA A 287 -20.30 11.64 11.92
C ALA A 287 -20.06 12.82 10.96
N TYR A 288 -19.97 12.55 9.66
CA TYR A 288 -19.88 13.61 8.65
C TYR A 288 -21.11 14.52 8.68
N LYS A 289 -22.31 13.93 8.64
CA LYS A 289 -23.58 14.68 8.64
C LYS A 289 -23.72 15.55 9.88
N GLU A 290 -23.37 15.04 11.06
CA GLU A 290 -23.43 15.82 12.31
C GLU A 290 -22.38 16.94 12.33
N ASN A 291 -21.13 16.64 11.97
CA ASN A 291 -20.05 17.63 12.00
C ASN A 291 -20.17 18.74 10.95
N CYS A 292 -20.94 18.50 9.88
CA CYS A 292 -21.13 19.44 8.77
C CYS A 292 -22.50 20.13 8.76
N LYS A 293 -23.40 19.81 9.70
CA LYS A 293 -24.79 20.25 9.68
C LYS A 293 -24.97 21.77 9.65
N ASP A 294 -24.14 22.49 10.41
CA ASP A 294 -24.22 23.94 10.60
C ASP A 294 -23.01 24.69 9.99
N LYS A 295 -22.27 24.03 9.09
CA LYS A 295 -21.06 24.59 8.47
C LYS A 295 -21.33 25.14 7.08
N ALA A 296 -20.62 26.20 6.72
CA ALA A 296 -20.66 26.76 5.37
C ALA A 296 -19.96 25.82 4.35
N ASP A 297 -20.25 25.99 3.06
CA ASP A 297 -19.76 25.07 2.02
C ASP A 297 -18.24 25.06 1.89
N ASP A 298 -17.60 26.22 2.06
CA ASP A 298 -16.16 26.42 2.17
C ASP A 298 -15.57 25.70 3.38
N GLU A 299 -16.19 25.82 4.57
CA GLU A 299 -15.76 25.07 5.77
C GLU A 299 -15.94 23.56 5.62
N ILE A 300 -16.93 23.11 4.85
CA ILE A 300 -17.14 21.69 4.57
C ILE A 300 -16.13 21.18 3.54
N GLN A 301 -15.77 21.99 2.53
CA GLN A 301 -14.67 21.66 1.64
C GLN A 301 -13.35 21.64 2.39
N GLU A 302 -13.11 22.61 3.27
CA GLU A 302 -11.95 22.62 4.15
C GLU A 302 -11.98 21.41 5.08
N TYR A 303 -13.15 20.99 5.59
CA TYR A 303 -13.28 19.78 6.41
C TYR A 303 -13.07 18.49 5.60
N LEU A 304 -13.48 18.42 4.33
CA LEU A 304 -13.15 17.31 3.43
C LEU A 304 -11.64 17.29 3.12
N TYR A 305 -11.04 18.48 2.97
CA TYR A 305 -9.61 18.66 2.82
C TYR A 305 -8.85 18.29 4.11
N HIS A 306 -9.35 18.63 5.31
CA HIS A 306 -8.82 18.19 6.60
C HIS A 306 -9.07 16.69 6.82
N LEU A 307 -10.20 16.13 6.39
CA LEU A 307 -10.40 14.68 6.38
C LEU A 307 -9.41 13.96 5.46
N SER A 308 -8.92 14.63 4.41
CA SER A 308 -7.74 14.18 3.67
C SER A 308 -6.45 14.45 4.44
N VAL A 309 -6.28 15.63 5.02
CA VAL A 309 -5.09 16.16 5.71
C VAL A 309 -5.39 16.36 7.20
N ILE A 310 -5.49 15.28 7.98
CA ILE A 310 -5.34 15.34 9.44
C ILE A 310 -4.20 14.40 9.80
N GLN A 311 -3.02 15.00 9.92
CA GLN A 311 -2.07 14.64 10.95
C GLN A 311 -2.49 15.41 12.22
N ASP A 312 -2.55 14.71 13.35
CA ASP A 312 -2.86 15.24 14.69
C ASP A 312 -4.32 15.48 15.09
N THR A 313 -5.00 14.38 15.39
CA THR A 313 -5.72 14.24 16.67
C THR A 313 -5.52 12.82 17.22
N LYS A 314 -4.38 12.59 17.87
CA LYS A 314 -3.86 11.27 18.32
C LYS A 314 -3.55 10.28 17.18
N PRO A 315 -2.33 9.74 17.07
CA PRO A 315 -1.87 8.94 15.91
C PRO A 315 -2.57 7.60 15.70
N ASP A 316 -3.48 7.16 16.57
CA ASP A 316 -3.70 5.73 16.69
C ASP A 316 -4.66 5.09 15.68
N ARG A 317 -5.68 5.78 15.14
CA ARG A 317 -6.68 5.08 14.29
C ARG A 317 -7.43 5.96 13.28
N ILE A 318 -6.75 6.51 12.28
CA ILE A 318 -7.35 6.59 10.94
C ILE A 318 -6.60 5.58 10.09
N ARG A 319 -7.20 4.39 9.98
CA ARG A 319 -6.72 3.33 9.10
C ARG A 319 -7.59 3.39 7.86
N VAL A 320 -6.99 3.34 6.67
CA VAL A 320 -7.75 2.79 5.55
C VAL A 320 -8.17 1.40 6.02
N ASP A 321 -9.44 1.07 5.87
CA ASP A 321 -9.89 -0.20 6.38
C ASP A 321 -9.31 -1.32 5.51
N TYR A 322 -8.14 -1.79 5.92
CA TYR A 322 -7.34 -2.82 5.29
C TYR A 322 -8.14 -4.12 5.13
N LYS A 323 -9.17 -4.33 5.97
CA LYS A 323 -10.12 -5.44 5.84
C LYS A 323 -11.00 -5.27 4.60
N THR A 324 -11.56 -4.09 4.36
CA THR A 324 -12.30 -3.75 3.13
C THR A 324 -11.40 -3.92 1.91
N LEU A 325 -10.16 -3.42 1.97
CA LEU A 325 -9.20 -3.52 0.87
C LEU A 325 -8.85 -4.96 0.52
N LEU A 326 -8.59 -5.76 1.55
CA LEU A 326 -8.34 -7.18 1.42
C LEU A 326 -9.57 -7.86 0.81
N TYR A 327 -10.75 -7.61 1.36
CA TYR A 327 -12.00 -8.21 0.90
C TYR A 327 -12.25 -7.92 -0.59
N LEU A 328 -12.02 -6.68 -1.01
CA LEU A 328 -12.10 -6.25 -2.40
C LEU A 328 -11.15 -7.01 -3.32
N ILE A 329 -9.92 -7.23 -2.88
CA ILE A 329 -8.93 -7.94 -3.71
C ILE A 329 -9.19 -9.45 -3.71
N LEU A 330 -9.52 -10.04 -2.56
CA LEU A 330 -9.79 -11.46 -2.42
C LEU A 330 -11.03 -11.91 -3.21
N THR A 331 -12.11 -11.12 -3.16
CA THR A 331 -13.34 -11.35 -3.96
C THR A 331 -13.16 -11.07 -5.46
N ASN A 332 -12.05 -10.46 -5.89
CA ASN A 332 -11.69 -10.34 -7.30
C ASN A 332 -10.63 -11.35 -7.75
N ALA A 333 -9.89 -11.93 -6.80
CA ALA A 333 -8.90 -12.97 -7.04
C ALA A 333 -9.56 -14.35 -7.18
N ASN A 334 -10.66 -14.60 -6.49
CA ASN A 334 -11.38 -15.87 -6.51
C ASN A 334 -12.29 -15.98 -7.76
N LYS A 335 -12.20 -17.10 -8.49
CA LYS A 335 -12.98 -17.36 -9.71
C LYS A 335 -14.28 -18.14 -9.44
N GLU A 336 -14.48 -18.65 -8.22
CA GLU A 336 -15.64 -19.50 -7.88
C GLU A 336 -16.92 -18.68 -7.57
N GLU A 337 -18.08 -19.29 -7.84
CA GLU A 337 -19.43 -18.67 -7.86
C GLU A 337 -19.98 -18.21 -6.49
N ASN A 338 -19.29 -18.47 -5.37
CA ASN A 338 -19.68 -18.02 -4.04
C ASN A 338 -19.05 -16.66 -3.68
N LEU A 339 -19.22 -15.67 -4.56
CA LEU A 339 -18.74 -14.31 -4.32
C LEU A 339 -19.62 -13.63 -3.28
N ILE A 340 -19.04 -13.27 -2.14
CA ILE A 340 -19.75 -12.39 -1.22
C ILE A 340 -19.80 -10.99 -1.85
N GLU A 341 -21.00 -10.51 -2.14
CA GLU A 341 -21.24 -9.20 -2.76
C GLU A 341 -20.86 -8.07 -1.79
N ILE A 342 -20.03 -7.14 -2.25
CA ILE A 342 -19.66 -5.95 -1.46
C ILE A 342 -20.71 -4.89 -1.70
N ASN A 343 -21.15 -4.22 -0.65
CA ASN A 343 -22.06 -3.10 -0.77
C ASN A 343 -21.42 -1.95 -1.56
N LEU A 344 -22.17 -1.38 -2.50
CA LEU A 344 -21.74 -0.24 -3.30
C LEU A 344 -21.29 0.96 -2.44
N ASN A 345 -21.97 1.22 -1.32
CA ASN A 345 -21.59 2.32 -0.43
C ASN A 345 -20.19 2.10 0.17
N VAL A 346 -19.86 0.85 0.50
CA VAL A 346 -18.53 0.47 1.00
C VAL A 346 -17.48 0.72 -0.08
N LEU A 347 -17.75 0.34 -1.34
CA LEU A 347 -16.83 0.59 -2.46
C LEU A 347 -16.47 2.07 -2.63
N LEU A 348 -17.49 2.93 -2.65
CA LEU A 348 -17.33 4.35 -2.90
C LEU A 348 -16.63 5.05 -1.72
N ILE A 349 -17.03 4.74 -0.48
CA ILE A 349 -16.38 5.29 0.72
C ILE A 349 -14.93 4.83 0.81
N SER A 350 -14.61 3.59 0.44
CA SER A 350 -13.23 3.11 0.38
C SER A 350 -12.40 3.85 -0.66
N LEU A 351 -12.93 4.05 -1.87
CA LEU A 351 -12.25 4.81 -2.92
C LEU A 351 -11.90 6.23 -2.44
N PHE A 352 -12.87 6.92 -1.83
CA PHE A 352 -12.65 8.23 -1.22
C PHE A 352 -11.54 8.21 -0.17
N LYS A 353 -11.62 7.29 0.81
CA LYS A 353 -10.64 7.19 1.91
C LYS A 353 -9.23 6.87 1.42
N ILE A 354 -9.08 5.99 0.44
CA ILE A 354 -7.78 5.60 -0.14
C ILE A 354 -7.10 6.79 -0.82
N ASN A 355 -7.85 7.51 -1.67
CA ASN A 355 -7.31 8.66 -2.39
C ASN A 355 -7.03 9.84 -1.46
N ALA A 356 -7.90 10.08 -0.48
CA ALA A 356 -7.67 11.09 0.55
C ALA A 356 -6.37 10.83 1.34
N PHE A 357 -6.11 9.58 1.71
CA PHE A 357 -4.88 9.18 2.40
C PHE A 357 -3.62 9.38 1.53
N TYR A 358 -3.70 9.08 0.24
CA TYR A 358 -2.62 9.28 -0.73
C TYR A 358 -2.23 10.76 -0.85
N THR A 359 -3.21 11.62 -1.11
CA THR A 359 -2.99 13.06 -1.33
C THR A 359 -2.31 13.72 -0.12
N ALA A 360 -2.60 13.26 1.10
CA ALA A 360 -2.09 13.89 2.30
C ALA A 360 -0.71 13.45 2.77
N ASN A 361 -0.25 12.25 2.38
CA ASN A 361 1.01 11.70 2.88
C ASN A 361 2.12 11.66 1.84
N ASP A 362 1.87 12.02 0.58
CA ASP A 362 2.84 11.94 -0.53
C ASP A 362 3.47 10.54 -0.67
N TYR A 363 2.82 9.52 -0.09
CA TYR A 363 3.26 8.14 -0.05
C TYR A 363 2.56 7.36 -1.17
N ASN A 364 3.31 6.46 -1.82
CA ASN A 364 2.88 5.39 -2.72
C ASN A 364 1.46 5.44 -3.34
N ASN A 365 1.40 5.49 -4.67
CA ASN A 365 0.15 5.51 -5.44
C ASN A 365 -0.66 4.19 -5.31
N PRO A 366 -1.93 4.22 -4.84
CA PRO A 366 -2.77 3.03 -4.63
C PRO A 366 -3.41 2.49 -5.92
N ILE A 367 -2.67 2.42 -7.03
CA ILE A 367 -3.18 2.10 -8.38
C ILE A 367 -3.93 0.76 -8.40
N ILE A 368 -3.40 -0.28 -7.71
CA ILE A 368 -4.05 -1.60 -7.68
C ILE A 368 -5.43 -1.50 -7.02
N LEU A 369 -5.50 -0.85 -5.85
CA LEU A 369 -6.74 -0.74 -5.09
C LEU A 369 -7.82 0.00 -5.88
N ASN A 370 -7.44 1.12 -6.50
CA ASN A 370 -8.33 1.89 -7.34
C ASN A 370 -8.79 1.08 -8.56
N GLY A 371 -7.89 0.31 -9.19
CA GLY A 371 -8.24 -0.58 -10.30
C GLY A 371 -9.22 -1.69 -9.90
N VAL A 372 -9.08 -2.27 -8.70
CA VAL A 372 -9.95 -3.32 -8.17
C VAL A 372 -11.34 -2.79 -7.85
N ILE A 373 -11.42 -1.62 -7.19
CA ILE A 373 -12.69 -0.94 -6.91
C ILE A 373 -13.38 -0.57 -8.22
N THR A 374 -12.64 0.01 -9.17
CA THR A 374 -13.15 0.38 -10.50
C THR A 374 -13.75 -0.82 -11.22
N ALA A 375 -13.04 -1.95 -11.25
CA ALA A 375 -13.53 -3.17 -11.89
C ALA A 375 -14.82 -3.69 -11.25
N LYS A 376 -14.95 -3.61 -9.91
CA LYS A 376 -16.19 -4.01 -9.23
C LYS A 376 -17.34 -3.07 -9.50
N LEU A 377 -17.11 -1.77 -9.42
CA LEU A 377 -18.13 -0.77 -9.74
C LEU A 377 -18.68 -1.00 -11.14
N LEU A 378 -17.82 -1.14 -12.16
CA LEU A 378 -18.24 -1.42 -13.55
C LEU A 378 -19.01 -2.74 -13.73
N SER A 379 -18.86 -3.70 -12.81
CA SER A 379 -19.57 -4.99 -12.85
C SER A 379 -20.92 -4.97 -12.11
N MET A 380 -21.21 -3.92 -11.35
CA MET A 380 -22.46 -3.81 -10.61
C MET A 380 -23.61 -3.40 -11.52
N ASN A 381 -24.80 -3.96 -11.26
CA ASN A 381 -26.01 -3.60 -11.98
C ASN A 381 -26.50 -2.21 -11.54
N ASP A 382 -27.00 -1.42 -12.49
CA ASP A 382 -27.44 -0.01 -12.35
C ASP A 382 -28.67 0.22 -11.43
N ASN A 383 -29.01 -0.71 -10.54
CA ASN A 383 -30.32 -0.76 -9.87
C ASN A 383 -30.32 -0.33 -8.40
N LYS A 384 -29.15 0.00 -7.81
CA LYS A 384 -29.03 0.40 -6.40
C LYS A 384 -28.68 1.89 -6.32
N SER A 385 -29.59 2.71 -5.79
CA SER A 385 -29.31 4.13 -5.51
C SER A 385 -28.28 4.26 -4.39
N ILE A 386 -27.41 5.26 -4.49
CA ILE A 386 -26.38 5.60 -3.49
C ILE A 386 -26.72 6.87 -2.70
N SER A 387 -28.01 7.23 -2.64
CA SER A 387 -28.50 8.45 -1.98
C SER A 387 -28.13 8.59 -0.51
N ASP A 388 -27.75 7.49 0.15
CA ASP A 388 -27.34 7.52 1.56
C ASP A 388 -25.97 8.16 1.77
N ILE A 389 -25.10 8.14 0.75
CA ILE A 389 -23.79 8.79 0.77
C ILE A 389 -23.99 10.30 0.54
N PRO A 390 -23.39 11.16 1.40
CA PRO A 390 -23.42 12.61 1.19
C PRO A 390 -22.90 13.03 -0.20
N GLU A 391 -23.67 13.86 -0.90
CA GLU A 391 -23.36 14.32 -2.26
C GLU A 391 -21.96 14.89 -2.40
N LYS A 392 -21.48 15.64 -1.40
CA LYS A 392 -20.13 16.22 -1.41
C LYS A 392 -19.01 15.17 -1.44
N ILE A 393 -19.22 14.00 -0.81
CA ILE A 393 -18.27 12.87 -0.88
C ILE A 393 -18.30 12.27 -2.29
N ILE A 394 -19.48 12.09 -2.87
CA ILE A 394 -19.63 11.62 -4.26
C ILE A 394 -18.97 12.60 -5.23
N THR A 395 -19.19 13.90 -5.09
CA THR A 395 -18.57 14.94 -5.93
C THR A 395 -17.05 14.80 -5.93
N GLN A 396 -16.44 14.62 -4.75
CA GLN A 396 -14.98 14.43 -4.62
C GLN A 396 -14.51 13.16 -5.33
N ILE A 397 -15.24 12.04 -5.20
CA ILE A 397 -14.93 10.80 -5.92
C ILE A 397 -14.97 11.02 -7.44
N LEU A 398 -16.04 11.62 -7.95
CA LEU A 398 -16.23 11.86 -9.38
C LEU A 398 -15.15 12.80 -9.95
N GLN A 399 -14.77 13.83 -9.19
CA GLN A 399 -13.69 14.74 -9.57
C GLN A 399 -12.36 13.98 -9.67
N GLN A 400 -11.98 13.21 -8.63
CA GLN A 400 -10.76 12.40 -8.63
C GLN A 400 -10.72 11.41 -9.79
N LEU A 401 -11.84 10.74 -10.07
CA LEU A 401 -11.93 9.80 -11.19
C LEU A 401 -11.77 10.48 -12.53
N SER A 402 -12.35 11.66 -12.71
CA SER A 402 -12.26 12.41 -13.97
C SER A 402 -10.80 12.76 -14.31
N PHE A 403 -9.97 13.04 -13.30
CA PHE A 403 -8.52 13.23 -13.47
C PHE A 403 -7.75 11.95 -13.89
N GLY A 404 -8.40 10.79 -13.86
CA GLY A 404 -7.86 9.50 -14.34
C GLY A 404 -7.95 9.26 -15.85
N GLY A 405 -8.38 10.26 -16.64
CA GLY A 405 -8.52 10.17 -18.09
C GLY A 405 -9.74 9.36 -18.56
N ASN A 406 -9.72 8.81 -19.77
CA ASN A 406 -10.89 8.19 -20.41
C ASN A 406 -11.54 7.06 -19.59
N ASN A 407 -10.73 6.21 -18.93
CA ASN A 407 -11.24 5.16 -18.05
C ASN A 407 -11.96 5.75 -16.82
N GLY A 408 -11.44 6.87 -16.32
CA GLY A 408 -12.03 7.64 -15.23
C GLY A 408 -13.39 8.22 -15.61
N VAL A 409 -13.49 8.83 -16.81
CA VAL A 409 -14.76 9.36 -17.35
C VAL A 409 -15.82 8.28 -17.51
N ALA A 410 -15.44 7.10 -18.00
CA ALA A 410 -16.36 5.96 -18.12
C ALA A 410 -16.93 5.53 -16.76
N LEU A 411 -16.11 5.52 -15.71
CA LEU A 411 -16.55 5.20 -14.36
C LEU A 411 -17.41 6.32 -13.76
N THR A 412 -17.04 7.59 -13.95
CA THR A 412 -17.85 8.75 -13.56
C THR A 412 -19.24 8.65 -14.17
N LYS A 413 -19.34 8.34 -15.47
CA LYS A 413 -20.61 8.11 -16.16
C LYS A 413 -21.44 7.00 -15.53
N HIS A 414 -20.83 5.89 -15.13
CA HIS A 414 -21.53 4.80 -14.46
C HIS A 414 -22.05 5.20 -13.07
N ILE A 415 -21.23 5.84 -12.24
CA ILE A 415 -21.64 6.30 -10.89
C ILE A 415 -22.77 7.35 -10.98
N LEU A 416 -22.71 8.27 -11.95
CA LEU A 416 -23.74 9.28 -12.16
C LEU A 416 -25.13 8.65 -12.39
N LYS A 417 -25.23 7.52 -13.11
CA LYS A 417 -26.52 6.82 -13.32
C LYS A 417 -27.21 6.38 -12.02
N LEU A 418 -26.45 6.27 -10.93
CA LEU A 418 -26.93 5.85 -9.60
C LEU A 418 -27.38 7.03 -8.74
N MET A 419 -27.14 8.27 -9.19
CA MET A 419 -27.49 9.51 -8.51
C MET A 419 -28.86 10.05 -8.96
N PRO A 420 -29.52 10.91 -8.16
CA PRO A 420 -30.71 11.64 -8.60
C PRO A 420 -30.45 12.45 -9.88
N TYR A 421 -31.46 12.57 -10.73
CA TYR A 421 -31.35 13.20 -12.04
C TYR A 421 -30.86 14.65 -11.96
N GLU A 422 -31.35 15.39 -10.96
CA GLU A 422 -30.99 16.79 -10.71
C GLU A 422 -29.48 16.93 -10.43
N TYR A 423 -28.93 16.02 -9.61
CA TYR A 423 -27.49 15.98 -9.32
C TYR A 423 -26.67 15.62 -10.56
N GLN A 424 -27.14 14.65 -11.36
CA GLN A 424 -26.44 14.25 -12.58
C GLN A 424 -26.25 15.44 -13.53
N VAL A 425 -27.33 16.19 -13.78
CA VAL A 425 -27.31 17.35 -14.66
C VAL A 425 -26.42 18.45 -14.10
N TRP A 426 -26.57 18.77 -12.81
CA TRP A 426 -25.72 19.76 -12.13
C TRP A 426 -24.24 19.42 -12.28
N TYR A 427 -23.83 18.18 -11.97
CA TYR A 427 -22.44 17.77 -12.03
C TYR A 427 -21.86 17.82 -13.45
N CYS A 428 -22.64 17.42 -14.47
CA CYS A 428 -22.22 17.52 -15.86
C CYS A 428 -22.00 18.98 -16.28
N ILE A 429 -22.93 19.87 -15.93
CA ILE A 429 -22.84 21.30 -16.25
C ILE A 429 -21.63 21.94 -15.56
N ASP A 430 -21.49 21.70 -14.26
CA ASP A 430 -20.37 22.19 -13.43
C ASP A 430 -19.02 21.73 -14.01
N THR A 431 -18.90 20.43 -14.32
CA THR A 431 -17.66 19.87 -14.89
C THR A 431 -17.30 20.52 -16.23
N ILE A 432 -18.29 20.74 -17.11
CA ILE A 432 -18.06 21.33 -18.43
C ILE A 432 -17.69 22.81 -18.35
N GLN A 433 -18.20 23.53 -17.33
CA GLN A 433 -17.94 24.96 -17.16
C GLN A 433 -16.64 25.25 -16.42
N GLU A 434 -16.36 24.51 -15.36
CA GLU A 434 -15.36 24.87 -14.35
C GLU A 434 -14.15 23.93 -14.31
N CYS A 435 -14.20 22.75 -14.96
CA CYS A 435 -13.07 21.82 -14.93
C CYS A 435 -11.85 22.42 -15.66
N PRO A 436 -10.68 22.50 -15.02
CA PRO A 436 -9.50 23.12 -15.61
C PRO A 436 -8.89 22.30 -16.75
N LEU A 437 -9.26 21.02 -16.91
CA LEU A 437 -8.70 20.14 -17.94
C LEU A 437 -9.61 20.10 -19.19
N PRO A 438 -9.14 20.64 -20.34
CA PRO A 438 -9.92 20.65 -21.59
C PRO A 438 -10.33 19.24 -22.05
N GLU A 439 -9.46 18.23 -21.88
CA GLU A 439 -9.72 16.86 -22.31
C GLU A 439 -10.90 16.23 -21.57
N ILE A 440 -11.04 16.55 -20.28
CA ILE A 440 -12.18 16.09 -19.46
C ILE A 440 -13.46 16.80 -19.92
N ARG A 441 -13.43 18.14 -20.06
CA ARG A 441 -14.58 18.92 -20.56
C ARG A 441 -15.08 18.39 -21.90
N ALA A 442 -14.18 18.15 -22.85
CA ALA A 442 -14.50 17.57 -24.15
C ALA A 442 -15.12 16.17 -24.04
N SER A 443 -14.61 15.33 -23.14
CA SER A 443 -15.12 13.97 -22.92
C SER A 443 -16.54 13.98 -22.36
N PHE A 444 -16.89 14.93 -21.48
CA PHE A 444 -18.25 15.05 -20.94
C PHE A 444 -19.28 15.42 -22.02
N TRP A 445 -18.93 16.33 -22.93
CA TRP A 445 -19.72 16.63 -24.13
C TRP A 445 -19.95 15.42 -25.01
N LYS A 446 -18.89 14.66 -25.26
CA LYS A 446 -18.90 13.58 -26.24
C LYS A 446 -19.55 12.30 -25.71
N GLU A 447 -19.31 11.95 -24.45
CA GLU A 447 -19.53 10.60 -23.93
C GLU A 447 -20.50 10.53 -22.74
N VAL A 448 -20.71 11.61 -21.99
CA VAL A 448 -21.50 11.59 -20.74
C VAL A 448 -22.87 12.24 -20.91
N LEU A 449 -22.91 13.46 -21.43
CA LEU A 449 -24.13 14.28 -21.55
C LEU A 449 -25.29 13.58 -22.26
N ASP A 450 -24.99 12.81 -23.31
CA ASP A 450 -25.97 12.09 -24.14
C ASP A 450 -26.76 11.04 -23.34
N ASP A 451 -26.15 10.47 -22.29
CA ASP A 451 -26.79 9.48 -21.42
C ASP A 451 -27.51 10.11 -20.23
N VAL A 452 -27.12 11.32 -19.84
CA VAL A 452 -27.65 12.00 -18.65
C VAL A 452 -28.91 12.77 -18.98
N ILE A 453 -28.91 13.55 -20.06
CA ILE A 453 -29.97 14.54 -20.31
C ILE A 453 -31.16 13.93 -21.03
N LYS A 454 -32.33 14.05 -20.42
CA LYS A 454 -33.58 13.54 -20.99
C LYS A 454 -34.03 14.42 -22.15
N HIS A 455 -34.44 13.81 -23.27
CA HIS A 455 -34.88 14.54 -24.47
C HIS A 455 -36.01 15.55 -24.22
N ASN A 456 -36.87 15.32 -23.22
CA ASN A 456 -38.05 16.16 -22.96
C ASN A 456 -37.82 17.27 -21.92
N ASP A 457 -36.60 17.42 -21.41
CA ASP A 457 -36.29 18.35 -20.33
C ASP A 457 -35.82 19.72 -20.82
N LYS A 458 -36.81 20.57 -21.15
CA LYS A 458 -36.56 21.88 -21.78
C LYS A 458 -35.67 22.79 -20.93
N GLU A 459 -35.81 22.79 -19.61
CA GLU A 459 -35.07 23.68 -18.71
C GLU A 459 -33.58 23.38 -18.75
N ASN A 460 -33.23 22.10 -18.62
CA ASN A 460 -31.83 21.68 -18.65
C ASN A 460 -31.22 21.79 -20.05
N TRP A 461 -31.99 21.62 -21.12
CA TRP A 461 -31.53 21.94 -22.48
C TRP A 461 -31.15 23.42 -22.65
N ILE A 462 -31.88 24.34 -22.01
CA ILE A 462 -31.52 25.77 -22.02
C ILE A 462 -30.18 25.98 -21.29
N ASN A 463 -30.00 25.34 -20.13
CA ASN A 463 -28.75 25.45 -19.37
C ASN A 463 -27.54 24.96 -20.18
N ILE A 464 -27.65 23.85 -20.90
CA ILE A 464 -26.59 23.36 -21.81
C ILE A 464 -26.27 24.39 -22.90
N CYS A 465 -27.30 25.01 -23.50
CA CYS A 465 -27.08 26.01 -24.55
C CYS A 465 -26.36 27.24 -23.98
N ASN A 466 -26.74 27.68 -22.78
CA ASN A 466 -26.04 28.78 -22.09
C ASN A 466 -24.57 28.44 -21.81
N VAL A 467 -24.29 27.20 -21.39
CA VAL A 467 -22.92 26.70 -21.19
C VAL A 467 -22.13 26.76 -22.50
N ALA A 468 -22.72 26.30 -23.60
CA ALA A 468 -22.11 26.28 -24.91
C ALA A 468 -21.77 27.70 -25.42
N ASP A 469 -22.71 28.63 -25.24
CA ASP A 469 -22.51 30.05 -25.57
C ASP A 469 -21.35 30.65 -24.77
N ILE A 470 -21.31 30.43 -23.45
CA ILE A 470 -20.22 30.87 -22.57
C ILE A 470 -18.88 30.29 -23.00
N GLN A 471 -18.82 29.02 -23.42
CA GLN A 471 -17.57 28.40 -23.90
C GLN A 471 -17.05 29.06 -25.17
N VAL A 472 -17.93 29.35 -26.14
CA VAL A 472 -17.54 30.06 -27.37
C VAL A 472 -17.07 31.46 -27.05
N LEU A 473 -17.82 32.21 -26.23
CA LEU A 473 -17.45 33.56 -25.81
C LEU A 473 -16.07 33.56 -25.15
N LYS A 474 -15.85 32.68 -24.17
CA LYS A 474 -14.54 32.52 -23.49
C LYS A 474 -13.43 32.27 -24.51
N TYR A 475 -13.59 31.33 -25.45
CA TYR A 475 -12.57 31.05 -26.47
C TYR A 475 -12.30 32.25 -27.38
N THR A 476 -13.34 32.97 -27.80
CA THR A 476 -13.18 34.15 -28.69
C THR A 476 -12.60 35.37 -28.00
N GLU A 477 -12.79 35.51 -26.68
CA GLU A 477 -12.27 36.64 -25.91
C GLU A 477 -10.87 36.36 -25.31
N THR A 478 -10.49 35.09 -25.18
CA THR A 478 -9.21 34.70 -24.61
C THR A 478 -8.09 34.90 -25.63
N LYS A 479 -7.07 35.69 -25.26
CA LYS A 479 -5.80 35.72 -25.97
C LYS A 479 -4.95 34.56 -25.47
N PHE A 480 -4.65 33.62 -26.34
CA PHE A 480 -3.83 32.46 -26.01
C PHE A 480 -2.36 32.83 -26.08
N ASP A 481 -1.63 32.61 -24.99
CA ASP A 481 -0.18 32.83 -24.93
C ASP A 481 0.60 31.66 -25.56
N ASN A 482 -0.05 30.49 -25.74
CA ASN A 482 0.52 29.28 -26.32
C ASN A 482 -0.46 28.60 -27.31
N ASP A 483 0.06 28.13 -28.45
CA ASP A 483 -0.69 27.40 -29.48
C ASP A 483 -1.33 26.10 -28.95
N ASP A 484 -0.69 25.42 -28.00
CA ASP A 484 -1.23 24.18 -27.42
C ASP A 484 -2.51 24.42 -26.60
N GLU A 485 -2.61 25.56 -25.90
CA GLU A 485 -3.80 25.96 -25.14
C GLU A 485 -4.97 26.26 -26.09
N LYS A 486 -4.67 27.00 -27.18
CA LYS A 486 -5.65 27.30 -28.23
C LYS A 486 -6.19 26.02 -28.89
N LEU A 487 -5.31 25.08 -29.21
CA LEU A 487 -5.69 23.77 -29.76
C LEU A 487 -6.57 22.97 -28.79
N SER A 488 -6.26 23.02 -27.50
CA SER A 488 -7.00 22.30 -26.45
C SER A 488 -8.42 22.84 -26.25
N GLU A 489 -8.59 24.17 -26.18
CA GLU A 489 -9.93 24.78 -26.10
C GLU A 489 -10.73 24.56 -27.40
N ARG A 490 -10.07 24.65 -28.55
CA ARG A 490 -10.71 24.35 -29.86
C ARG A 490 -11.25 22.92 -29.89
N TYR A 491 -10.52 21.96 -29.34
CA TYR A 491 -10.97 20.57 -29.23
C TYR A 491 -12.24 20.41 -28.37
N VAL A 492 -12.37 21.19 -27.28
CA VAL A 492 -13.59 21.23 -26.46
C VAL A 492 -14.77 21.72 -27.30
N ILE A 493 -14.60 22.84 -28.01
CA ILE A 493 -15.61 23.44 -28.87
C ILE A 493 -16.04 22.48 -29.99
N GLU A 494 -15.10 21.83 -30.65
CA GLU A 494 -15.41 20.86 -31.69
C GLU A 494 -16.25 19.69 -31.16
N SER A 495 -15.93 19.20 -29.95
CA SER A 495 -16.69 18.15 -29.27
C SER A 495 -18.10 18.59 -28.90
N MET A 496 -18.24 19.81 -28.37
CA MET A 496 -19.52 20.45 -28.06
C MET A 496 -20.40 20.62 -29.31
N LEU A 497 -19.89 21.23 -30.38
CA LEU A 497 -20.65 21.44 -31.62
C LEU A 497 -21.10 20.11 -32.22
N LYS A 498 -20.24 19.09 -32.17
CA LYS A 498 -20.58 17.73 -32.62
C LYS A 498 -21.73 17.13 -31.79
N PHE A 499 -21.76 17.38 -30.48
CA PHE A 499 -22.87 16.96 -29.62
C PHE A 499 -24.17 17.70 -30.01
N LEU A 500 -24.15 19.04 -30.10
CA LEU A 500 -25.33 19.84 -30.45
C LEU A 500 -25.92 19.42 -31.80
N LYS A 501 -25.06 19.13 -32.79
CA LYS A 501 -25.46 18.67 -34.13
C LYS A 501 -26.26 17.36 -34.13
N LYS A 502 -26.15 16.51 -33.10
CA LYS A 502 -26.98 15.29 -32.98
C LYS A 502 -28.46 15.63 -32.87
N PHE A 503 -28.79 16.84 -32.40
CA PHE A 503 -30.16 17.26 -32.09
C PHE A 503 -30.66 18.26 -33.11
N LYS A 504 -31.59 17.82 -33.98
CA LYS A 504 -32.18 18.66 -35.03
C LYS A 504 -32.78 19.97 -34.51
N ALA A 505 -33.31 19.97 -33.29
CA ALA A 505 -33.87 21.17 -32.66
C ALA A 505 -32.83 22.27 -32.36
N LEU A 506 -31.54 21.92 -32.30
CA LEU A 506 -30.44 22.82 -31.95
C LEU A 506 -29.59 23.24 -33.16
N GLU A 507 -29.96 22.82 -34.38
CA GLU A 507 -29.17 23.06 -35.61
C GLU A 507 -28.94 24.56 -35.88
N ASN A 508 -29.97 25.40 -35.67
CA ASN A 508 -29.83 26.84 -35.84
C ASN A 508 -28.90 27.46 -34.79
N PHE A 509 -28.97 27.01 -33.54
CA PHE A 509 -28.11 27.50 -32.46
C PHE A 509 -26.66 27.10 -32.71
N GLU A 510 -26.42 25.84 -33.08
CA GLU A 510 -25.11 25.31 -33.47
C GLU A 510 -24.50 26.09 -34.65
N LYS A 511 -25.30 26.41 -35.67
CA LYS A 511 -24.87 27.24 -36.80
C LYS A 511 -24.44 28.65 -36.36
N THR A 512 -25.23 29.30 -35.50
CA THR A 512 -24.89 30.63 -34.98
C THR A 512 -23.58 30.63 -34.20
N LEU A 513 -23.34 29.60 -33.37
CA LEU A 513 -22.07 29.47 -32.65
C LEU A 513 -20.88 29.25 -33.59
N ARG A 514 -21.03 28.47 -34.67
CA ARG A 514 -19.99 28.32 -35.70
C ARG A 514 -19.66 29.63 -36.41
N GLU A 515 -20.68 30.35 -36.85
CA GLU A 515 -20.51 31.63 -37.54
C GLU A 515 -19.78 32.64 -36.65
N LEU A 516 -20.09 32.65 -35.34
CA LEU A 516 -19.40 33.49 -34.36
C LEU A 516 -17.92 33.14 -34.27
N LEU A 517 -17.58 31.85 -34.13
CA LEU A 517 -16.19 31.39 -34.09
C LEU A 517 -15.40 31.78 -35.35
N GLU A 518 -15.97 31.57 -36.53
CA GLU A 518 -15.34 31.90 -37.81
C GLU A 518 -15.08 33.40 -37.95
N LEU A 519 -16.03 34.25 -37.52
CA LEU A 519 -15.88 35.70 -37.55
C LEU A 519 -14.71 36.17 -36.67
N TYR A 520 -14.60 35.64 -35.45
CA TYR A 520 -13.52 36.01 -34.53
C TYR A 520 -12.16 35.51 -35.00
N GLU A 521 -12.07 34.26 -35.50
CA GLU A 521 -10.80 33.74 -36.06
C GLU A 521 -10.35 34.56 -37.28
N GLN A 522 -11.27 35.13 -38.07
CA GLN A 522 -10.91 36.05 -39.17
C GLN A 522 -10.35 37.37 -38.66
N ILE A 523 -10.97 37.98 -37.64
CA ILE A 523 -10.53 39.24 -37.04
C ILE A 523 -9.11 39.10 -36.47
N GLU A 524 -8.85 38.03 -35.72
CA GLU A 524 -7.53 37.77 -35.12
C GLU A 524 -6.43 37.60 -36.20
N ASN A 525 -6.73 36.84 -37.26
CA ASN A 525 -5.82 36.64 -38.40
C ASN A 525 -5.51 37.94 -39.16
N ASP A 526 -6.45 38.88 -39.19
CA ASP A 526 -6.25 40.18 -39.84
C ASP A 526 -5.47 41.16 -38.94
N GLU A 527 -5.67 41.14 -37.61
CA GLU A 527 -4.84 41.89 -36.66
C GLU A 527 -3.37 41.45 -36.65
N ASP A 528 -3.10 40.15 -36.79
CA ASP A 528 -1.72 39.63 -36.85
C ASP A 528 -0.99 39.99 -38.16
N LYS A 529 -1.72 40.11 -39.27
CA LYS A 529 -1.18 40.64 -40.53
C LYS A 529 -0.83 42.12 -40.42
N GLU A 530 -1.66 42.92 -39.74
CA GLU A 530 -1.38 44.35 -39.52
C GLU A 530 -0.17 44.59 -38.59
N LYS A 531 0.02 43.75 -37.56
CA LYS A 531 1.21 43.84 -36.68
C LYS A 531 2.51 43.45 -37.38
N LYS A 532 2.50 42.42 -38.24
CA LYS A 532 3.68 42.06 -39.06
C LYS A 532 4.05 43.18 -40.04
N ASN A 533 3.07 43.80 -40.70
CA ASN A 533 3.32 44.94 -41.58
C ASN A 533 3.84 46.19 -40.86
N ASN A 534 3.47 46.42 -39.59
CA ASN A 534 3.96 47.56 -38.81
C ASN A 534 5.38 47.36 -38.23
N ASN A 535 5.80 46.12 -37.96
CA ASN A 535 7.19 45.82 -37.56
C ASN A 535 8.17 45.96 -38.73
N ASP A 536 7.75 45.61 -39.95
CA ASP A 536 8.56 45.81 -41.18
C ASP A 536 8.75 47.29 -41.56
N ILE A 537 7.96 48.20 -40.99
CA ILE A 537 8.06 49.66 -41.21
C ILE A 537 8.97 50.35 -40.18
N LYS A 538 9.25 49.72 -39.02
CA LYS A 538 10.13 50.29 -37.98
C LYS A 538 11.60 49.87 -38.07
N GLU A 539 11.96 48.89 -38.90
CA GLU A 539 13.35 48.50 -39.18
C GLU A 539 13.92 49.12 -40.49
N LYS A 540 13.41 50.27 -40.94
CA LYS A 540 14.01 51.04 -42.04
C LYS A 540 14.52 52.40 -41.61
#